data_AF-A0A8C4QQ55-F1
#
_entry.id   AF-A0A8C4QQ55-F1
#
_cell.length_a   1.000
_cell.length_b   1.000
_cell.length_c   1.000
_cell.angle_alpha   90.00
_cell.angle_beta   90.00
_cell.angle_gamma   90.00
#
_symmetry.space_group_name_H-M   'P 1'
#
loop_
_entity.id
_entity.type
_entity.pdbx_description
1 polymer ?
#
loop_
_entity_poly.entity_id
_entity_poly.type
_entity_poly.pdbx_seq_one_letter_code
_entity_poly.pdbx_strand_id
1 'polypeptide(L)'
;MYPTYTQISVADLPGLIEGAHRNRGMGHKFLKHVQRTKLLLFVVDVHGFQLSYKTPFRSAFETVQLLTKELELYDEWLLNKPVILVINKLDLPGAKARCEELVQQLQHVQDCLLELNYRWI
;
A
#
# COMPACT_ATOMS: atom_id res chain seq x y z
N MET A 1 -6.53 -7.36 -35.47
CA MET A 1 -5.48 -6.76 -34.61
C MET A 1 -5.99 -5.37 -34.22
N TYR A 2 -6.48 -5.18 -32.99
CA TYR A 2 -7.04 -3.89 -32.57
C TYR A 2 -5.95 -2.96 -32.02
N PRO A 3 -5.94 -1.65 -32.34
CA PRO A 3 -4.77 -0.77 -32.15
C PRO A 3 -4.59 -0.21 -30.72
N THR A 4 -5.37 -0.67 -29.74
CA THR A 4 -5.59 0.07 -28.48
C THR A 4 -5.20 -0.70 -27.21
N TYR A 5 -4.29 -1.67 -27.28
CA TYR A 5 -3.82 -2.37 -26.09
C TYR A 5 -2.54 -1.75 -25.52
N THR A 6 -2.67 -1.12 -24.36
CA THR A 6 -1.53 -0.76 -23.50
C THR A 6 -1.23 -1.95 -22.60
N GLN A 7 -0.02 -2.48 -22.67
CA GLN A 7 0.45 -3.55 -21.80
C GLN A 7 1.25 -2.96 -20.63
N ILE A 8 0.97 -3.42 -19.41
CA ILE A 8 1.68 -3.02 -18.20
C ILE A 8 2.27 -4.27 -17.56
N SER A 9 3.54 -4.20 -17.16
CA SER A 9 4.18 -5.25 -16.37
C SER A 9 3.94 -5.01 -14.89
N VAL A 10 3.39 -6.01 -14.21
CA VAL A 10 3.16 -5.98 -12.76
C VAL A 10 4.11 -6.99 -12.12
N ALA A 11 4.73 -6.60 -11.02
CA ALA A 11 5.54 -7.48 -10.19
C ALA A 11 5.07 -7.34 -8.74
N ASP A 12 4.99 -8.46 -8.04
CA ASP A 12 4.69 -8.46 -6.61
C ASP A 12 5.91 -8.01 -5.81
N LEU A 13 5.66 -7.27 -4.74
CA LEU A 13 6.69 -6.81 -3.81
C LEU A 13 6.69 -7.73 -2.59
N PRO A 14 7.50 -8.81 -2.57
CA PRO A 14 7.60 -9.68 -1.41
C PRO A 14 8.07 -8.89 -0.19
N GLY A 15 7.29 -8.93 0.89
CA GLY A 15 7.73 -8.45 2.19
C GLY A 15 7.39 -6.99 2.50
N LEU A 16 6.11 -6.62 2.42
CA LEU A 16 5.58 -5.50 3.19
C LEU A 16 4.78 -6.03 4.40
N ILE A 17 5.38 -6.96 5.13
CA ILE A 17 4.88 -7.45 6.42
C ILE A 17 5.90 -7.10 7.50
N GLU A 18 5.46 -7.00 8.75
CA GLU A 18 6.30 -6.53 9.86
C GLU A 18 7.67 -7.23 9.90
N GLY A 19 8.73 -6.40 9.85
CA GLY A 19 10.10 -6.88 9.95
C GLY A 19 10.69 -7.40 8.64
N ALA A 20 9.98 -7.28 7.51
CA ALA A 20 10.52 -7.63 6.20
C ALA A 20 11.66 -6.69 5.74
N HIS A 21 11.69 -5.43 6.20
CA HIS A 21 12.87 -4.56 6.04
C HIS A 21 14.16 -5.17 6.63
N ARG A 22 14.06 -6.13 7.58
CA ARG A 22 15.22 -6.81 8.18
C ARG A 22 15.74 -8.01 7.38
N ASN A 23 15.08 -8.43 6.29
CA ASN A 23 15.49 -9.59 5.49
C ASN A 23 16.76 -9.29 4.66
N ARG A 24 17.93 -9.53 5.28
CA ARG A 24 19.29 -9.44 4.74
C ARG A 24 19.64 -10.37 3.55
N GLY A 25 18.66 -10.89 2.78
CA GLY A 25 18.90 -11.96 1.78
C GLY A 25 18.52 -11.65 0.33
N MET A 26 17.62 -10.71 0.07
CA MET A 26 17.10 -10.44 -1.30
C MET A 26 17.40 -9.00 -1.80
N GLY A 27 18.05 -8.19 -0.98
CA GLY A 27 18.10 -6.72 -1.09
C GLY A 27 18.55 -6.19 -2.46
N HIS A 28 19.62 -6.71 -3.06
CA HIS A 28 20.17 -6.04 -4.25
C HIS A 28 19.36 -6.25 -5.55
N LYS A 29 18.73 -7.42 -5.73
CA LYS A 29 17.86 -7.68 -6.90
C LYS A 29 16.46 -7.11 -6.70
N PHE A 30 15.97 -7.11 -5.47
CA PHE A 30 14.65 -6.57 -5.11
C PHE A 30 14.63 -5.04 -5.18
N LEU A 31 15.63 -4.35 -4.62
CA LEU A 31 15.82 -2.89 -4.74
C LEU A 31 15.84 -2.42 -6.19
N LYS A 32 16.56 -3.13 -7.06
CA LYS A 32 16.61 -2.79 -8.49
C LYS A 32 15.25 -2.89 -9.18
N HIS A 33 14.36 -3.77 -8.74
CA HIS A 33 13.01 -3.84 -9.30
C HIS A 33 12.15 -2.69 -8.79
N VAL A 34 12.10 -2.46 -7.47
CA VAL A 34 11.31 -1.37 -6.87
C VAL A 34 11.76 0.00 -7.37
N GLN A 35 13.06 0.24 -7.50
CA GLN A 35 13.56 1.51 -8.03
C GLN A 35 13.08 1.77 -9.47
N ARG A 36 12.93 0.71 -10.28
CA ARG A 36 12.48 0.77 -11.68
C ARG A 36 10.95 0.79 -11.83
N THR A 37 10.18 0.51 -10.79
CA THR A 37 8.71 0.63 -10.87
C THR A 37 8.33 2.11 -10.95
N LYS A 38 7.42 2.42 -11.88
CA LYS A 38 6.91 3.79 -12.05
C LYS A 38 5.80 4.14 -11.07
N LEU A 39 5.13 3.11 -10.54
CA LEU A 39 3.94 3.21 -9.72
C LEU A 39 3.95 2.08 -8.69
N LEU A 40 3.51 2.37 -7.48
CA LEU A 40 3.26 1.39 -6.43
C LEU A 40 1.75 1.20 -6.25
N LEU A 41 1.33 -0.03 -6.00
CA LEU A 41 -0.07 -0.35 -5.69
C LEU A 41 -0.12 -0.92 -4.27
N PHE A 42 -0.87 -0.26 -3.40
CA PHE A 42 -1.19 -0.79 -2.08
C PHE A 42 -2.53 -1.47 -2.15
N VAL A 43 -2.58 -2.79 -1.96
CA VAL A 43 -3.83 -3.55 -1.95
C VAL A 43 -4.21 -3.82 -0.50
N VAL A 44 -5.35 -3.29 -0.07
CA VAL A 44 -5.80 -3.37 1.32
C VAL A 44 -7.18 -4.00 1.39
N ASP A 45 -7.37 -4.94 2.31
CA ASP A 45 -8.67 -5.54 2.61
C ASP A 45 -9.53 -4.56 3.42
N VAL A 46 -10.72 -4.24 2.90
CA VAL A 46 -11.67 -3.33 3.57
C VAL A 46 -12.15 -3.87 4.92
N HIS A 47 -12.07 -5.18 5.14
CA HIS A 47 -12.41 -5.80 6.41
C HIS A 47 -11.27 -5.81 7.44
N GLY A 48 -10.10 -5.30 7.06
CA GLY A 48 -8.88 -5.43 7.85
C GLY A 48 -8.15 -6.73 7.58
N PHE A 49 -6.98 -6.87 8.20
CA PHE A 49 -6.05 -7.94 7.94
C PHE A 49 -5.47 -8.50 9.25
N GLN A 50 -5.33 -9.83 9.28
CA GLN A 50 -4.63 -10.55 10.33
C GLN A 50 -3.86 -11.71 9.70
N LEU A 51 -2.53 -11.68 9.81
CA LEU A 51 -1.66 -12.69 9.19
C LEU A 51 -1.76 -14.05 9.87
N SER A 52 -1.86 -14.05 11.20
CA SER A 52 -1.93 -15.24 12.04
C SER A 52 -2.66 -14.93 13.34
N TYR A 53 -3.13 -15.96 14.04
CA TYR A 53 -3.72 -15.84 15.39
C TYR A 53 -2.78 -15.18 16.42
N LYS A 54 -1.47 -15.17 16.16
CA LYS A 54 -0.45 -14.50 17.00
C LYS A 54 -0.23 -13.03 16.67
N THR A 55 -0.67 -12.57 15.51
CA THR A 55 -0.55 -11.17 15.11
C THR A 55 -1.82 -10.42 15.47
N PRO A 56 -1.74 -9.16 15.93
CA PRO A 56 -2.92 -8.35 16.17
C PRO A 56 -3.70 -8.19 14.87
N PHE A 57 -5.03 -8.17 14.99
CA PHE A 57 -5.89 -7.73 13.90
C PHE A 57 -5.60 -6.25 13.62
N ARG A 58 -5.54 -5.88 12.35
CA ARG A 58 -5.41 -4.50 11.89
C ARG A 58 -6.61 -4.13 11.05
N SER A 59 -7.16 -2.95 11.30
CA SER A 59 -8.10 -2.31 10.40
C SER A 59 -7.46 -2.02 9.04
N ALA A 60 -8.30 -1.69 8.05
CA ALA A 60 -7.82 -1.29 6.73
C ALA A 60 -6.90 -0.05 6.83
N PHE A 61 -7.25 0.92 7.67
CA PHE A 61 -6.45 2.13 7.89
C PHE A 61 -5.09 1.83 8.53
N GLU A 62 -5.05 1.04 9.60
CA GLU A 62 -3.79 0.62 10.22
C GLU A 62 -2.91 -0.19 9.26
N THR A 63 -3.53 -0.94 8.34
CA THR A 63 -2.80 -1.64 7.28
C THR A 63 -2.13 -0.64 6.32
N VAL A 64 -2.84 0.40 5.89
CA VAL A 64 -2.24 1.49 5.07
C VAL A 64 -1.07 2.12 5.80
N GLN A 65 -1.25 2.49 7.08
CA GLN A 65 -0.18 3.10 7.88
C GLN A 65 1.05 2.19 8.01
N LEU A 66 0.83 0.90 8.23
CA LEU A 66 1.90 -0.09 8.30
C LEU A 66 2.66 -0.20 6.97
N LEU A 67 1.95 -0.28 5.84
CA LEU A 67 2.56 -0.36 4.51
C LEU A 67 3.41 0.87 4.23
N THR A 68 2.91 2.07 4.53
CA THR A 68 3.65 3.33 4.38
C THR A 68 4.91 3.35 5.25
N LYS A 69 4.81 2.91 6.51
CA LYS A 69 5.94 2.88 7.43
C LYS A 69 7.00 1.84 7.03
N GLU A 70 6.61 0.66 6.56
CA GLU A 70 7.56 -0.33 6.06
C GLU A 70 8.25 0.17 4.77
N LEU A 71 7.52 0.91 3.91
CA LEU A 71 8.10 1.53 2.72
C LEU A 71 9.14 2.60 3.10
N GLU A 72 8.84 3.45 4.09
CA GLU A 72 9.74 4.45 4.66
C GLU A 72 10.99 3.81 5.28
N LEU A 73 10.82 2.78 6.11
CA LEU A 73 11.91 2.05 6.77
C LEU A 73 12.81 1.33 5.76
N TYR A 74 12.28 1.03 4.58
CA TYR A 74 13.02 0.35 3.53
C TYR A 74 13.87 1.33 2.71
N ASP A 75 13.28 2.42 2.20
CA ASP A 75 13.98 3.53 1.54
C ASP A 75 13.03 4.74 1.46
N GLU A 76 13.36 5.82 2.16
CA GLU A 76 12.56 7.05 2.22
C GLU A 76 12.22 7.62 0.83
N TRP A 77 13.11 7.43 -0.17
CA TRP A 77 12.85 7.90 -1.53
C TRP A 77 11.61 7.25 -2.16
N LEU A 78 11.24 6.04 -1.73
CA LEU A 78 10.06 5.33 -2.24
C LEU A 78 8.74 6.01 -1.85
N LEU A 79 8.71 6.81 -0.78
CA LEU A 79 7.54 7.62 -0.42
C LEU A 79 7.22 8.67 -1.48
N ASN A 80 8.21 9.09 -2.28
CA ASN A 80 8.01 10.04 -3.38
C ASN A 80 7.44 9.39 -4.65
N LYS A 81 7.35 8.06 -4.72
CA LYS A 81 6.74 7.39 -5.86
C LYS A 81 5.23 7.57 -5.81
N PRO A 82 4.56 7.71 -6.97
CA PRO A 82 3.12 7.69 -7.00
C PRO A 82 2.62 6.32 -6.52
N VAL A 83 1.69 6.36 -5.57
CA VAL A 83 1.05 5.19 -4.97
C VAL A 83 -0.44 5.24 -5.28
N ILE A 84 -1.02 4.11 -5.68
CA ILE A 84 -2.46 3.93 -5.77
C ILE A 84 -2.89 2.98 -4.66
N LEU A 85 -3.83 3.42 -3.82
CA LEU A 85 -4.50 2.56 -2.86
C LEU A 85 -5.67 1.84 -3.54
N VAL A 86 -5.63 0.52 -3.54
CA VAL A 86 -6.66 -0.37 -4.05
C VAL A 86 -7.35 -1.04 -2.87
N ILE A 87 -8.62 -0.69 -2.68
CA ILE A 87 -9.47 -1.28 -1.64
C ILE A 87 -10.08 -2.57 -2.20
N ASN A 88 -9.72 -3.71 -1.61
CA ASN A 88 -10.12 -5.03 -2.05
C ASN A 88 -11.28 -5.59 -1.19
N LYS A 89 -11.96 -6.61 -1.73
CA LYS A 89 -13.08 -7.34 -1.13
C LYS A 89 -14.35 -6.51 -0.86
N LEU A 90 -14.65 -5.59 -1.78
CA LEU A 90 -15.85 -4.73 -1.72
C LEU A 90 -17.17 -5.50 -1.95
N ASP A 91 -17.09 -6.74 -2.37
CA ASP A 91 -18.22 -7.66 -2.57
C ASP A 91 -18.82 -8.19 -1.25
N LEU A 92 -18.09 -8.06 -0.14
CA LEU A 92 -18.51 -8.58 1.17
C LEU A 92 -19.56 -7.70 1.87
N PRO A 93 -20.40 -8.28 2.76
CA PRO A 93 -21.41 -7.53 3.49
C PRO A 93 -20.78 -6.51 4.44
N GLY A 94 -21.29 -5.28 4.40
CA GLY A 94 -20.77 -4.16 5.19
C GLY A 94 -19.50 -3.51 4.63
N ALA A 95 -18.96 -4.01 3.50
CA ALA A 95 -17.77 -3.45 2.87
C ALA A 95 -17.92 -1.97 2.46
N LYS A 96 -19.08 -1.58 1.93
CA LYS A 96 -19.35 -0.19 1.52
C LYS A 96 -19.21 0.81 2.67
N ALA A 97 -19.84 0.53 3.81
CA ALA A 97 -19.77 1.37 5.00
C ALA A 97 -18.33 1.47 5.55
N ARG A 98 -17.60 0.35 5.58
CA ARG A 98 -16.18 0.34 5.98
C ARG A 98 -15.28 1.07 4.99
N CYS A 99 -15.58 1.00 3.69
CA CYS A 99 -14.88 1.76 2.67
C CYS A 99 -15.08 3.26 2.86
N GLU A 100 -16.31 3.70 3.15
CA GLU A 100 -16.62 5.09 3.47
C GLU A 100 -15.88 5.56 4.73
N GLU A 101 -15.86 4.76 5.78
CA GLU A 101 -15.09 5.03 7.01
C GLU A 101 -13.59 5.17 6.71
N LEU A 102 -13.01 4.26 5.91
CA LEU A 102 -11.62 4.32 5.50
C LEU A 102 -11.30 5.61 4.71
N VAL A 103 -12.18 5.98 3.77
CA VAL A 103 -12.00 7.22 2.98
C VAL A 103 -12.05 8.45 3.89
N GLN A 104 -12.95 8.49 4.87
CA GLN A 104 -13.01 9.57 5.86
C GLN A 104 -11.75 9.63 6.72
N GLN A 105 -11.22 8.49 7.16
CA GLN A 105 -9.97 8.41 7.93
C GLN A 105 -8.78 8.91 7.11
N LEU A 106 -8.73 8.58 5.82
CA LEU A 106 -7.66 9.05 4.91
C LEU A 106 -7.77 10.54 4.60
N GLN A 107 -8.98 11.10 4.44
CA GLN A 107 -9.19 12.54 4.21
C GLN A 107 -8.70 13.38 5.39
N HIS A 108 -9.05 12.99 6.62
CA HIS A 108 -8.52 13.66 7.82
C HIS A 108 -6.99 13.62 7.89
N VAL A 109 -6.39 12.51 7.44
CA VAL A 109 -4.92 12.40 7.35
C VAL A 109 -4.36 13.28 6.24
N GLN A 110 -5.06 13.42 5.11
CA GLN A 110 -4.67 14.33 4.03
C GLN A 110 -4.70 15.78 4.49
N ASP A 111 -5.71 16.18 5.27
CA ASP A 111 -5.77 17.52 5.86
C ASP A 111 -4.62 17.76 6.85
N CYS A 112 -4.22 16.75 7.64
CA CYS A 112 -3.03 16.82 8.49
C CYS A 112 -1.69 16.77 7.73
N LEU A 113 -1.64 16.10 6.57
CA LEU A 113 -0.44 15.98 5.73
C LEU A 113 -0.32 17.10 4.69
N LEU A 114 -1.36 17.90 4.45
CA LEU A 114 -1.28 19.09 3.61
C LEU A 114 -0.43 20.21 4.25
N GLU A 115 -0.22 20.19 5.56
CA GLU A 115 0.84 20.98 6.22
C GLU A 115 2.26 20.47 5.89
N LEU A 116 2.38 19.23 5.38
CA LEU A 116 3.61 18.56 4.97
C LEU A 116 3.52 18.05 3.51
N ASN A 117 3.11 18.92 2.58
CA ASN A 117 3.41 18.86 1.14
C ASN A 117 3.44 17.46 0.44
N TYR A 118 2.36 16.67 0.50
CA TYR A 118 2.17 15.50 -0.37
C TYR A 118 0.82 15.56 -1.13
N ARG A 119 0.88 15.73 -2.46
CA ARG A 119 -0.29 15.69 -3.36
C ARG A 119 -0.57 14.24 -3.78
N TRP A 120 -1.71 13.72 -3.33
CA TRP A 120 -2.34 12.54 -3.92
C TRP A 120 -3.26 13.03 -5.04
N ILE A 121 -3.16 12.40 -6.22
CA ILE A 121 -3.89 12.77 -7.44
C ILE A 121 -5.34 12.34 -7.33
#